data_AF-A0A8S2H6Z4-F1
#
_entry.id   AF-A0A8S2H6Z4-F1
#
_cell.length_a   1.000
_cell.length_b   1.000
_cell.length_c   1.000
_cell.angle_alpha   90.00
_cell.angle_beta   90.00
_cell.angle_gamma   90.00
#
_symmetry.space_group_name_H-M   'P 1'
#
loop_
_entity.id
_entity.type
_entity.pdbx_description
1 polymer ?
#
loop_
_entity_poly.entity_id
_entity_poly.type
_entity_poly.pdbx_seq_one_letter_code
_entity_poly.pdbx_strand_id
1 'polypeptide(L)'
;MKAIEDYEEISYLPDYPLDKIRMDEVIQQWKKFKCKRAIDSAGTAALLFKNLPTEYLNVITVLFDKCAKKGLCLKESKYAKVICLSKDGLYPKENRLRPISLLPNLGKWMERIVHDRLIKWCDAKGIHVDEQSGFTPERRLQTRIISMCDDLRLTITAPNRPALILFVDFMSAFDRVWYPALIHNLKELGLPSQLLRWIYNWLQDRSMSVYFGDAVSRKVKISVGAPQGSILAATLFRLHVYFLPKYFAQFTMHLFADDLAIIIYGALEKRFSDNTIQLEMQAKIALEILEKFADNMILPVNVSKTKAMLVHNVVAPQLPVVEYKRIVIEFVLIFKYLGIEIRAKLGWGIYIQNRVAIIRNVYAALRILFYSISRKDEKIRRKLFLAFALPHFIWLFATWFFFTVEQQDLIEHVYMTGLRLIYALEGWDDFTTLVLSRELSLFRFKYELL
;
A
#
# COMPACT_ATOMS: atom_id res chain seq x y z
N MET A 1 19.91 15.20 -16.76
CA MET A 1 20.08 15.50 -18.20
C MET A 1 19.57 14.34 -19.04
N LYS A 2 20.18 13.14 -18.99
CA LYS A 2 19.69 11.94 -19.72
C LYS A 2 18.18 11.66 -19.61
N ALA A 3 17.59 11.73 -18.42
CA ALA A 3 16.14 11.49 -18.26
C ALA A 3 15.24 12.52 -19.00
N ILE A 4 15.72 13.77 -19.15
CA ILE A 4 15.01 14.82 -19.89
C ILE A 4 15.16 14.55 -21.39
N GLU A 5 16.38 14.26 -21.86
CA GLU A 5 16.65 13.88 -23.25
C GLU A 5 15.79 12.69 -23.67
N ASP A 6 15.79 11.62 -22.87
CA ASP A 6 15.00 10.42 -23.13
C ASP A 6 13.50 10.68 -23.21
N TYR A 7 13.00 11.65 -22.45
CA TYR A 7 11.60 12.06 -22.42
C TYR A 7 11.23 12.90 -23.65
N GLU A 8 12.11 13.82 -24.05
CA GLU A 8 11.94 14.62 -25.25
C GLU A 8 12.01 13.74 -26.51
N GLU A 9 12.90 12.76 -26.55
CA GLU A 9 13.01 11.78 -27.64
C GLU A 9 11.68 11.06 -27.93
N ILE A 10 10.88 10.75 -26.90
CA ILE A 10 9.59 10.08 -27.11
C ILE A 10 8.64 10.93 -27.93
N SER A 11 8.73 12.26 -27.85
CA SER A 11 7.90 13.14 -28.67
C SER A 11 8.17 12.96 -30.18
N TYR A 12 9.41 12.60 -30.54
CA TYR A 12 9.88 12.37 -31.92
C TYR A 12 9.76 10.92 -32.40
N LEU A 13 9.47 9.97 -31.51
CA LEU A 13 9.21 8.59 -31.90
C LEU A 13 7.98 8.54 -32.82
N PRO A 14 8.03 7.76 -33.93
CA PRO A 14 6.86 7.57 -34.79
C PRO A 14 5.70 7.00 -33.98
N ASP A 15 4.47 7.21 -34.45
CA ASP A 15 3.30 6.65 -33.77
C ASP A 15 3.38 5.12 -33.76
N TYR A 16 3.83 4.58 -32.63
CA TYR A 16 3.86 3.15 -32.38
C TYR A 16 2.46 2.70 -31.91
N PRO A 17 1.65 2.05 -32.77
CA PRO A 17 0.34 1.57 -32.37
C PRO A 17 0.49 0.54 -31.26
N LEU A 18 -0.36 0.60 -30.24
CA LEU A 18 -0.55 -0.55 -29.35
C LEU A 18 -1.10 -1.73 -30.15
N ASP A 19 -0.77 -2.94 -29.69
CA ASP A 19 -1.40 -4.16 -30.21
C ASP A 19 -2.92 -4.04 -30.20
N LYS A 20 -3.55 -4.62 -31.22
CA LYS A 20 -5.00 -4.62 -31.39
C LYS A 20 -5.71 -4.92 -30.07
N ILE A 21 -6.70 -4.11 -29.69
CA ILE A 21 -7.52 -4.43 -28.53
C ILE A 21 -8.56 -5.46 -28.94
N ARG A 22 -8.57 -6.59 -28.23
CA ARG A 22 -9.46 -7.71 -28.54
C ARG A 22 -10.69 -7.70 -27.62
N MET A 23 -11.78 -8.29 -28.15
CA MET A 23 -13.07 -8.34 -27.45
C MET A 23 -12.99 -9.14 -26.13
N ASP A 24 -12.16 -10.17 -26.06
CA ASP A 24 -11.92 -10.96 -24.85
C ASP A 24 -11.31 -10.10 -23.72
N GLU A 25 -10.34 -9.23 -24.04
CA GLU A 25 -9.75 -8.29 -23.06
C GLU A 25 -10.82 -7.32 -22.53
N VAL A 26 -11.67 -6.82 -23.42
CA VAL A 26 -12.78 -5.92 -23.08
C VAL A 26 -13.78 -6.61 -22.16
N ILE A 27 -14.23 -7.82 -22.51
CA ILE A 27 -15.14 -8.64 -21.71
C ILE A 27 -14.52 -8.99 -20.35
N GLN A 28 -13.23 -9.35 -20.32
CA GLN A 28 -12.52 -9.69 -19.09
C GLN A 28 -12.54 -8.50 -18.11
N GLN A 29 -12.27 -7.29 -18.60
CA GLN A 29 -12.33 -6.08 -17.77
C GLN A 29 -13.76 -5.61 -17.45
N TRP A 30 -14.73 -5.92 -18.32
CA TRP A 30 -16.15 -5.63 -18.09
C TRP A 30 -16.70 -6.39 -16.88
N LYS A 31 -16.40 -7.69 -16.81
CA LYS A 31 -16.80 -8.57 -15.68
C LYS A 31 -16.28 -8.08 -14.33
N LYS A 32 -15.20 -7.29 -14.29
CA LYS A 32 -14.62 -6.71 -13.07
C LYS A 32 -15.34 -5.44 -12.58
N PHE A 33 -16.30 -4.87 -13.33
CA PHE A 33 -17.05 -3.70 -12.86
C PHE A 33 -17.89 -4.03 -11.61
N LYS A 34 -17.80 -3.16 -10.60
CA LYS A 34 -18.53 -3.27 -9.35
C LYS A 34 -19.83 -2.45 -9.40
N CYS A 35 -20.84 -2.83 -8.62
CA CYS A 35 -22.09 -2.06 -8.44
C CYS A 35 -21.86 -0.78 -7.62
N LYS A 36 -21.04 0.15 -8.12
CA LYS A 36 -20.76 1.43 -7.46
C LYS A 36 -21.56 2.55 -8.12
N ARG A 37 -22.24 3.36 -7.30
CA ARG A 37 -23.06 4.50 -7.72
C ARG A 37 -22.33 5.83 -7.75
N ALA A 38 -21.09 5.88 -7.26
CA ALA A 38 -20.27 7.10 -7.29
C ALA A 38 -20.08 7.58 -8.74
N ILE A 39 -20.35 8.86 -8.96
CA ILE A 39 -20.29 9.53 -10.25
C ILE A 39 -18.86 10.00 -10.51
N ASP A 40 -18.34 9.69 -11.70
CA ASP A 40 -17.01 10.12 -12.14
C ASP A 40 -17.01 11.52 -12.78
N SER A 41 -15.85 11.95 -13.27
CA SER A 41 -15.70 13.26 -13.94
C SER A 41 -16.47 13.38 -15.27
N ALA A 42 -16.96 12.28 -15.84
CA ALA A 42 -17.77 12.27 -17.05
C ALA A 42 -19.28 12.15 -16.76
N GLY A 43 -19.69 12.22 -15.49
CA GLY A 43 -21.10 12.09 -15.11
C GLY A 43 -21.61 10.64 -15.11
N THR A 44 -20.73 9.65 -15.18
CA THR A 44 -21.12 8.23 -15.25
C THR A 44 -20.74 7.45 -13.99
N ALA A 45 -21.47 6.37 -13.72
CA ALA A 45 -21.20 5.47 -12.60
C ALA A 45 -20.76 4.08 -13.09
N ALA A 46 -19.96 3.37 -12.30
CA ALA A 46 -19.53 2.01 -12.63
C ALA A 46 -20.71 1.03 -12.78
N LEU A 47 -21.80 1.30 -12.07
CA LEU A 47 -23.07 0.56 -12.19
C LEU A 47 -23.62 0.58 -13.62
N LEU A 48 -23.52 1.71 -14.33
CA LEU A 48 -23.99 1.85 -15.71
C LEU A 48 -23.25 0.86 -16.63
N PHE A 49 -21.92 0.83 -16.54
CA PHE A 49 -21.10 -0.07 -17.36
C PHE A 49 -21.31 -1.53 -16.99
N LYS A 50 -21.55 -1.85 -15.71
CA LYS A 50 -21.86 -3.22 -15.28
C LYS A 50 -23.15 -3.76 -15.92
N ASN A 51 -24.14 -2.90 -16.09
CA ASN A 51 -25.44 -3.25 -16.67
C ASN A 51 -25.52 -2.94 -18.18
N LEU A 52 -24.39 -2.66 -18.82
CA LEU A 52 -24.33 -2.38 -20.25
C LEU A 52 -24.71 -3.65 -21.03
N PRO A 53 -25.65 -3.58 -22.00
CA PRO A 53 -25.96 -4.73 -22.85
C PRO A 53 -24.74 -5.20 -23.64
N THR A 54 -24.65 -6.51 -23.89
CA THR A 54 -23.48 -7.16 -24.50
C THR A 54 -23.16 -6.65 -25.90
N GLU A 55 -24.16 -6.15 -26.62
CA GLU A 55 -24.05 -5.61 -27.97
C GLU A 55 -23.15 -4.37 -28.00
N TYR A 56 -23.17 -3.56 -26.94
CA TYR A 56 -22.34 -2.36 -26.82
C TYR A 56 -20.86 -2.69 -26.59
N LEU A 57 -20.52 -3.90 -26.13
CA LEU A 57 -19.13 -4.31 -25.92
C LEU A 57 -18.35 -4.31 -27.24
N ASN A 58 -19.00 -4.59 -28.38
CA ASN A 58 -18.40 -4.49 -29.71
C ASN A 58 -18.02 -3.04 -30.04
N VAL A 59 -18.92 -2.09 -29.74
CA VAL A 59 -18.66 -0.65 -29.95
C VAL A 59 -17.50 -0.18 -29.09
N ILE A 60 -17.46 -0.59 -27.82
CA ILE A 60 -16.36 -0.27 -26.90
C ILE A 60 -15.03 -0.86 -27.41
N THR A 61 -15.04 -2.09 -27.91
CA THR A 61 -13.85 -2.74 -28.48
C THR A 61 -13.32 -1.97 -29.69
N VAL A 62 -14.19 -1.60 -30.63
CA VAL A 62 -13.80 -0.80 -31.81
C VAL A 62 -13.25 0.57 -31.40
N LEU A 63 -13.89 1.22 -30.41
CA LEU A 63 -13.42 2.50 -29.88
C LEU A 63 -12.01 2.37 -29.29
N PHE A 64 -11.81 1.40 -28.40
CA PHE A 64 -10.52 1.18 -27.75
C PHE A 64 -9.46 0.77 -28.76
N ASP A 65 -9.77 -0.08 -29.73
CA ASP A 65 -8.84 -0.47 -30.80
C ASP A 65 -8.42 0.71 -31.68
N LYS A 66 -9.34 1.62 -32.01
CA LYS A 66 -9.00 2.86 -32.72
C LYS A 66 -8.05 3.76 -31.92
N CYS A 67 -8.25 3.85 -30.60
CA CYS A 67 -7.34 4.57 -29.72
C CYS A 67 -5.96 3.88 -29.64
N ALA A 68 -5.95 2.56 -29.48
CA ALA A 68 -4.74 1.73 -29.43
C ALA A 68 -3.89 1.88 -30.70
N LYS A 69 -4.51 1.80 -31.88
CA LYS A 69 -3.85 1.99 -33.19
C LYS A 69 -3.22 3.36 -33.38
N LYS A 70 -3.63 4.36 -32.60
CA LYS A 70 -3.03 5.71 -32.62
C LYS A 70 -2.05 5.92 -31.47
N GLY A 71 -1.85 4.93 -30.59
CA GLY A 71 -1.07 5.10 -29.36
C GLY A 71 -1.70 6.09 -28.38
N LEU A 72 -3.02 6.32 -28.45
CA LEU A 72 -3.73 7.32 -27.67
C LEU A 72 -4.58 6.69 -26.56
N CYS A 73 -4.76 7.44 -25.47
CA CYS A 73 -5.83 7.19 -24.51
C CYS A 73 -7.09 8.03 -24.86
N LEU A 74 -8.22 7.74 -24.20
CA LEU A 74 -9.44 8.55 -24.34
C LEU A 74 -9.20 9.96 -23.79
N LYS A 75 -9.53 11.00 -24.56
CA LYS A 75 -9.27 12.40 -24.19
C LYS A 75 -9.97 12.79 -22.89
N GLU A 76 -11.18 12.28 -22.67
CA GLU A 76 -11.99 12.52 -21.47
C GLU A 76 -11.29 11.97 -20.22
N SER A 77 -10.51 10.88 -20.37
CA SER A 77 -9.77 10.25 -19.26
C SER A 77 -8.60 11.08 -18.72
N LYS A 78 -8.24 12.15 -19.43
CA LYS A 78 -7.20 13.11 -19.02
C LYS A 78 -7.72 14.18 -18.04
N TYR A 79 -9.03 14.24 -17.79
CA TYR A 79 -9.62 15.12 -16.78
C TYR A 79 -10.02 14.37 -15.50
N ALA A 80 -9.51 14.83 -14.35
CA ALA A 80 -9.84 14.29 -13.05
C ALA A 80 -10.73 15.24 -12.24
N LYS A 81 -11.86 14.71 -11.74
CA LYS A 81 -12.63 15.35 -10.66
C LYS A 81 -11.99 14.98 -9.34
N VAL A 82 -11.39 15.95 -8.65
CA VAL A 82 -10.73 15.71 -7.36
C VAL A 82 -11.70 16.02 -6.23
N ILE A 83 -11.93 15.05 -5.35
CA ILE A 83 -12.64 15.25 -4.08
C ILE A 83 -11.67 15.07 -2.92
N CYS A 84 -11.85 15.80 -1.83
CA CYS A 84 -11.00 15.68 -0.65
C CYS A 84 -11.71 14.86 0.43
N LEU A 85 -11.12 13.73 0.83
CA LEU A 85 -11.57 12.97 2.00
C LEU A 85 -10.77 13.35 3.23
N SER A 86 -11.41 13.36 4.40
CA SER A 86 -10.71 13.53 5.67
C SER A 86 -9.86 12.30 5.99
N LYS A 87 -8.61 12.51 6.46
CA LYS A 87 -7.75 11.45 6.99
C LYS A 87 -8.21 10.96 8.38
N ASP A 88 -8.83 11.82 9.18
CA ASP A 88 -9.10 11.58 10.62
C ASP A 88 -10.56 11.82 11.02
N GLY A 89 -11.48 11.02 10.47
CA GLY A 89 -12.90 11.02 10.86
C GLY A 89 -13.76 12.01 10.07
N LEU A 90 -14.94 12.31 10.61
CA LEU A 90 -16.05 12.95 9.88
C LEU A 90 -15.76 14.39 9.44
N TYR A 91 -14.93 15.15 10.17
CA TYR A 91 -14.66 16.56 9.90
C TYR A 91 -13.22 16.79 9.43
N PRO A 92 -13.02 17.33 8.22
CA PRO A 92 -11.69 17.58 7.69
C PRO A 92 -11.00 18.76 8.38
N LYS A 93 -9.72 18.57 8.75
CA LYS A 93 -8.77 19.67 9.01
C LYS A 93 -7.97 19.91 7.73
N GLU A 94 -7.64 21.17 7.40
CA GLU A 94 -7.01 21.56 6.13
C GLU A 94 -5.77 20.72 5.77
N ASN A 95 -4.87 20.48 6.74
CA ASN A 95 -3.63 19.72 6.54
C ASN A 95 -3.81 18.20 6.61
N ARG A 96 -5.05 17.72 6.70
CA ARG A 96 -5.39 16.30 6.87
C ARG A 96 -6.42 15.83 5.84
N LEU A 97 -6.39 16.44 4.66
CA LEU A 97 -7.17 16.00 3.51
C LEU A 97 -6.38 15.01 2.65
N ARG A 98 -7.10 14.08 2.04
CA ARG A 98 -6.60 13.17 1.00
C ARG A 98 -7.37 13.46 -0.30
N PRO A 99 -6.72 14.03 -1.32
CA PRO A 99 -7.36 14.20 -2.62
C PRO A 99 -7.61 12.83 -3.24
N ILE A 100 -8.73 12.65 -3.94
CA ILE A 100 -9.04 11.43 -4.70
C ILE A 100 -9.49 11.84 -6.09
N SER A 101 -8.82 11.30 -7.09
CA SER A 101 -9.12 11.55 -8.49
C SER A 101 -10.19 10.60 -9.00
N LEU A 102 -11.40 11.11 -9.18
CA LEU A 102 -12.50 10.42 -9.83
C LEU A 102 -12.35 10.52 -11.35
N LEU A 103 -11.62 9.54 -11.92
CA LEU A 103 -11.44 9.41 -13.36
C LEU A 103 -12.65 8.75 -14.04
N PRO A 104 -12.89 9.06 -15.34
CA PRO A 104 -13.96 8.43 -16.12
C PRO A 104 -13.84 6.90 -16.15
N ASN A 105 -14.94 6.22 -15.92
CA ASN A 105 -15.04 4.76 -15.88
C ASN A 105 -14.67 4.11 -17.22
N LEU A 106 -15.03 4.75 -18.34
CA LEU A 106 -14.65 4.30 -19.67
C LEU A 106 -13.13 4.39 -19.89
N GLY A 107 -12.50 5.49 -19.46
CA GLY A 107 -11.04 5.65 -19.46
C GLY A 107 -10.33 4.61 -18.61
N LYS A 108 -10.81 4.40 -17.37
CA LYS A 108 -10.30 3.36 -16.46
C LYS A 108 -10.45 1.96 -17.04
N TRP A 109 -11.41 1.71 -17.93
CA TRP A 109 -11.58 0.41 -18.56
C TRP A 109 -10.46 0.13 -19.55
N MET A 110 -10.17 1.08 -20.45
CA MET A 110 -9.02 0.98 -21.35
C MET A 110 -7.70 0.90 -20.56
N GLU A 111 -7.56 1.72 -19.51
CA GLU A 111 -6.39 1.68 -18.62
C GLU A 111 -6.16 0.30 -18.00
N ARG A 112 -7.22 -0.40 -17.57
CA ARG A 112 -7.11 -1.76 -17.03
C ARG A 112 -6.60 -2.77 -18.06
N ILE A 113 -6.94 -2.60 -19.34
CA ILE A 113 -6.44 -3.46 -20.41
C ILE A 113 -4.93 -3.23 -20.58
N VAL A 114 -4.50 -1.98 -20.67
CA VAL A 114 -3.07 -1.64 -20.80
C VAL A 114 -2.28 -2.05 -19.55
N HIS A 115 -2.86 -1.87 -18.36
CA HIS A 115 -2.30 -2.36 -17.11
C HIS A 115 -2.05 -3.87 -17.15
N ASP A 116 -3.03 -4.68 -17.56
CA ASP A 116 -2.88 -6.13 -17.60
C ASP A 116 -1.80 -6.55 -18.62
N ARG A 117 -1.63 -5.81 -19.72
CA ARG A 117 -0.51 -6.01 -20.67
C ARG A 117 0.84 -5.63 -20.07
N LEU A 118 0.92 -4.52 -19.34
CA LEU A 118 2.13 -4.08 -18.65
C LEU A 118 2.57 -5.09 -17.58
N ILE A 119 1.63 -5.60 -16.78
CA ILE A 119 1.93 -6.63 -15.77
C ILE A 119 2.44 -7.91 -16.44
N LYS A 120 1.76 -8.41 -17.48
CA LYS A 120 2.24 -9.58 -18.24
C LYS A 120 3.65 -9.39 -18.79
N TRP A 121 3.97 -8.19 -19.29
CA TRP A 121 5.32 -7.87 -19.74
C TRP A 121 6.33 -7.87 -18.59
N CYS A 122 5.99 -7.26 -17.44
CA CYS A 122 6.85 -7.29 -16.25
C CYS A 122 7.13 -8.73 -15.82
N ASP A 123 6.10 -9.57 -15.74
CA ASP A 123 6.22 -10.97 -15.33
C ASP A 123 7.12 -11.75 -16.31
N ALA A 124 6.90 -11.57 -17.63
CA ALA A 124 7.70 -12.22 -18.66
C ALA A 124 9.19 -11.78 -18.67
N LYS A 125 9.49 -10.58 -18.17
CA LYS A 125 10.86 -10.04 -18.04
C LYS A 125 11.46 -10.24 -16.65
N GLY A 126 10.73 -10.83 -15.70
CA GLY A 126 11.18 -10.96 -14.31
C GLY A 126 11.36 -9.60 -13.61
N ILE A 127 10.59 -8.58 -13.99
CA ILE A 127 10.66 -7.22 -13.42
C ILE A 127 9.89 -7.19 -12.09
N HIS A 128 10.51 -7.83 -11.10
CA HIS A 128 10.08 -7.87 -9.72
C HIS A 128 11.18 -7.26 -8.85
N VAL A 129 10.76 -6.71 -7.71
CA VAL A 129 11.66 -6.13 -6.70
C VAL A 129 11.33 -6.81 -5.40
N ASP A 130 12.25 -7.61 -4.88
CA ASP A 130 12.00 -8.44 -3.71
C ASP A 130 11.77 -7.61 -2.46
N GLU A 131 12.30 -6.41 -2.41
CA GLU A 131 12.15 -5.42 -1.36
C GLU A 131 10.81 -4.69 -1.40
N GLN A 132 10.07 -4.72 -2.52
CA GLN A 132 8.80 -3.98 -2.71
C GLN A 132 7.57 -4.90 -2.65
N SER A 133 6.71 -4.66 -1.67
CA SER A 133 5.43 -5.37 -1.54
C SER A 133 4.20 -4.53 -1.90
N GLY A 134 4.31 -3.21 -1.93
CA GLY A 134 3.19 -2.33 -2.30
C GLY A 134 2.95 -2.37 -3.80
N PHE A 135 1.69 -2.58 -4.19
CA PHE A 135 1.27 -2.69 -5.59
C PHE A 135 1.99 -3.79 -6.39
N THR A 136 2.57 -4.78 -5.70
CA THR A 136 3.14 -5.97 -6.31
C THR A 136 2.11 -7.10 -6.26
N PRO A 137 1.81 -7.78 -7.37
CA PRO A 137 0.94 -8.95 -7.37
C PRO A 137 1.37 -9.97 -6.31
N GLU A 138 0.38 -10.61 -5.68
CA GLU A 138 0.56 -11.69 -4.68
C GLU A 138 1.28 -11.28 -3.38
N ARG A 139 1.80 -10.06 -3.28
CA ARG A 139 2.39 -9.53 -2.06
C ARG A 139 1.38 -8.68 -1.31
N ARG A 140 1.41 -8.81 0.01
CA ARG A 140 0.56 -8.02 0.89
C ARG A 140 1.40 -7.33 1.95
N LEU A 141 0.75 -6.45 2.70
CA LEU A 141 1.35 -5.78 3.83
C LEU A 141 1.92 -6.78 4.84
N GLN A 142 1.20 -7.87 5.09
CA GLN A 142 1.62 -8.96 5.97
C GLN A 142 2.98 -9.53 5.55
N THR A 143 3.16 -9.81 4.24
CA THR A 143 4.42 -10.33 3.70
C THR A 143 5.59 -9.43 4.09
N ARG A 144 5.43 -8.11 3.94
CA ARG A 144 6.50 -7.14 4.23
C ARG A 144 6.84 -7.06 5.70
N ILE A 145 5.83 -7.08 6.57
CA ILE A 145 6.01 -7.08 8.02
C ILE A 145 6.73 -8.36 8.47
N ILE A 146 6.30 -9.52 7.98
CA ILE A 146 6.89 -10.81 8.34
C ILE A 146 8.36 -10.85 7.96
N SER A 147 8.70 -10.50 6.72
CA SER A 147 10.10 -10.46 6.27
C SER A 147 10.94 -9.54 7.14
N MET A 148 10.44 -8.33 7.43
CA MET A 148 11.18 -7.38 8.26
C MET A 148 11.40 -7.86 9.70
N CYS A 149 10.39 -8.49 10.29
CA CYS A 149 10.52 -9.07 11.62
C CYS A 149 11.49 -10.25 11.65
N ASP A 150 11.54 -11.06 10.60
CA ASP A 150 12.48 -12.18 10.47
C ASP A 150 13.93 -11.67 10.33
N ASP A 151 14.14 -10.66 9.47
CA ASP A 151 15.43 -9.97 9.30
C ASP A 151 15.95 -9.38 10.63
N LEU A 152 15.07 -8.77 11.41
CA LEU A 152 15.40 -8.19 12.71
C LEU A 152 15.54 -9.23 13.85
N ARG A 153 15.09 -10.47 13.64
CA ARG A 153 15.12 -11.50 14.70
C ARG A 153 16.53 -11.80 15.17
N LEU A 154 17.47 -11.89 14.21
CA LEU A 154 18.88 -12.18 14.49
C LEU A 154 19.56 -11.09 15.33
N THR A 155 19.08 -9.85 15.25
CA THR A 155 19.55 -8.72 16.06
C THR A 155 19.27 -8.93 17.55
N ILE A 156 18.13 -9.54 17.89
CA ILE A 156 17.78 -9.77 19.29
C ILE A 156 18.51 -10.98 19.86
N THR A 157 18.68 -12.03 19.05
CA THR A 157 19.28 -13.28 19.51
C THR A 157 20.80 -13.20 19.64
N ALA A 158 21.48 -12.36 18.86
CA ALA A 158 22.93 -12.22 18.92
C ALA A 158 23.36 -11.24 20.04
N PRO A 159 24.37 -11.58 20.86
CA PRO A 159 24.89 -10.65 21.85
C PRO A 159 25.54 -9.44 21.16
N ASN A 160 25.32 -8.25 21.71
CA ASN A 160 25.94 -6.99 21.28
C ASN A 160 25.77 -6.59 19.80
N ARG A 161 24.83 -7.19 19.07
CA ARG A 161 24.54 -6.84 17.67
C ARG A 161 23.27 -5.98 17.57
N PRO A 162 23.36 -4.64 17.60
CA PRO A 162 22.22 -3.78 17.31
C PRO A 162 21.87 -3.76 15.83
N ALA A 163 20.66 -3.29 15.51
CA ALA A 163 20.27 -2.90 14.16
C ALA A 163 19.63 -1.52 14.21
N LEU A 164 20.07 -0.62 13.33
CA LEU A 164 19.47 0.68 13.14
C LEU A 164 18.46 0.59 12.00
N ILE A 165 17.22 1.01 12.26
CA ILE A 165 16.17 1.14 11.25
C ILE A 165 15.95 2.62 10.98
N LEU A 166 16.00 2.99 9.70
CA LEU A 166 15.60 4.31 9.20
C LEU A 166 14.24 4.17 8.52
N PHE A 167 13.19 4.68 9.15
CA PHE A 167 11.85 4.78 8.57
C PHE A 167 11.75 6.09 7.81
N VAL A 168 11.71 6.03 6.49
CA VAL A 168 11.74 7.17 5.58
C VAL A 168 10.33 7.42 5.03
N ASP A 169 9.86 8.67 5.17
CA ASP A 169 8.61 9.16 4.56
C ASP A 169 8.97 10.09 3.39
N PHE A 170 8.45 9.83 2.19
CA PHE A 170 8.58 10.74 1.06
C PHE A 170 7.42 11.75 1.05
N MET A 171 7.70 13.00 0.66
CA MET A 171 6.66 14.03 0.63
C MET A 171 5.69 13.83 -0.56
N SER A 172 4.48 13.33 -0.29
CA SER A 172 3.42 13.17 -1.31
C SER A 172 3.89 12.41 -2.54
N ALA A 173 4.51 11.25 -2.34
CA ALA A 173 5.24 10.52 -3.37
C ALA A 173 4.46 10.31 -4.69
N PHE A 174 3.19 9.93 -4.59
CA PHE A 174 2.30 9.74 -5.74
C PHE A 174 2.06 11.00 -6.56
N ASP A 175 1.98 12.16 -5.90
CA ASP A 175 1.74 13.46 -6.54
C ASP A 175 3.03 14.03 -7.17
N ARG A 176 4.18 13.40 -6.91
CA ARG A 176 5.50 13.86 -7.34
C ARG A 176 6.17 13.01 -8.42
N VAL A 177 5.53 11.95 -8.90
CA VAL A 177 6.08 11.12 -9.98
C VAL A 177 6.51 12.00 -11.15
N TRP A 178 7.81 12.14 -11.34
CA TRP A 178 8.38 13.00 -12.36
C TRP A 178 8.44 12.23 -13.67
N TYR A 179 7.70 12.71 -14.68
CA TYR A 179 7.51 11.96 -15.92
C TYR A 179 8.81 11.63 -16.65
N PRO A 180 9.80 12.54 -16.76
CA PRO A 180 11.08 12.22 -17.38
C PRO A 180 11.81 11.05 -16.73
N ALA A 181 11.92 11.04 -15.39
CA ALA A 181 12.54 9.92 -14.69
C ALA A 181 11.75 8.61 -14.80
N LEU A 182 10.41 8.66 -14.73
CA LEU A 182 9.58 7.47 -14.97
C LEU A 182 9.82 6.90 -16.37
N ILE A 183 9.78 7.75 -17.39
CA ILE A 183 9.97 7.37 -18.78
C ILE A 183 11.37 6.81 -19.04
N HIS A 184 12.40 7.47 -18.50
CA HIS A 184 13.77 6.97 -18.53
C HIS A 184 13.87 5.57 -17.93
N ASN A 185 13.31 5.35 -16.75
CA ASN A 185 13.32 4.03 -16.11
C ASN A 185 12.59 2.98 -16.95
N LEU A 186 11.47 3.31 -17.59
CA LEU A 186 10.75 2.40 -18.48
C LEU A 186 11.57 2.05 -19.73
N LYS A 187 12.32 3.01 -20.31
CA LYS A 187 13.25 2.75 -21.42
C LYS A 187 14.39 1.84 -20.99
N GLU A 188 15.03 2.12 -19.85
CA GLU A 188 16.13 1.31 -19.30
C GLU A 188 15.69 -0.12 -18.95
N LEU A 189 14.42 -0.31 -18.56
CA LEU A 189 13.82 -1.64 -18.37
C LEU A 189 13.48 -2.37 -19.68
N GLY A 190 13.63 -1.71 -20.83
CA GLY A 190 13.33 -2.27 -22.15
C GLY A 190 11.84 -2.38 -22.45
N LEU A 191 11.02 -1.45 -21.95
CA LEU A 191 9.58 -1.43 -22.25
C LEU A 191 9.36 -1.25 -23.77
N PRO A 192 8.50 -2.06 -24.42
CA PRO A 192 8.22 -1.93 -25.84
C PRO A 192 7.73 -0.53 -26.19
N SER A 193 8.23 0.02 -27.31
CA SER A 193 7.95 1.39 -27.74
C SER A 193 6.45 1.70 -27.85
N GLN A 194 5.63 0.71 -28.22
CA GLN A 194 4.16 0.82 -28.28
C GLN A 194 3.55 1.15 -26.91
N LEU A 195 3.92 0.38 -25.87
CA LEU A 195 3.43 0.58 -24.50
C LEU A 195 3.97 1.88 -23.91
N LEU A 196 5.26 2.14 -24.14
CA LEU A 196 5.93 3.34 -23.68
C LEU A 196 5.28 4.61 -24.25
N ARG A 197 5.00 4.64 -25.56
CA ARG A 197 4.30 5.75 -26.22
C ARG A 197 2.89 5.96 -25.68
N TRP A 198 2.14 4.87 -25.45
CA TRP A 198 0.80 4.99 -24.87
C TRP A 198 0.83 5.55 -23.45
N ILE A 199 1.76 5.07 -22.60
CA ILE A 199 1.94 5.58 -21.23
C ILE A 199 2.34 7.05 -21.27
N TYR A 200 3.27 7.43 -22.14
CA TYR A 200 3.64 8.82 -22.37
C TYR A 200 2.41 9.67 -22.73
N ASN A 201 1.58 9.23 -23.69
CA ASN A 201 0.35 9.93 -24.05
C ASN A 201 -0.65 10.03 -22.90
N TRP A 202 -0.76 8.98 -22.08
CA TRP A 202 -1.64 8.94 -20.92
C TRP A 202 -1.21 9.94 -19.82
N LEU A 203 0.09 10.23 -19.70
CA LEU A 203 0.64 11.24 -18.79
C LEU A 203 0.49 12.68 -19.30
N GLN A 204 0.45 12.89 -20.62
CA GLN A 204 0.33 14.22 -21.24
C GLN A 204 -1.07 14.85 -21.12
N ASP A 205 -1.11 16.18 -21.12
CA ASP A 205 -2.32 17.03 -21.21
C ASP A 205 -3.37 16.73 -20.14
N ARG A 206 -2.91 16.28 -18.98
CA ARG A 206 -3.80 15.99 -17.85
C ARG A 206 -4.24 17.27 -17.18
N SER A 207 -5.45 17.24 -16.64
CA SER A 207 -6.01 18.37 -15.90
C SER A 207 -6.94 17.90 -14.79
N MET A 208 -7.14 18.75 -13.80
CA MET A 208 -8.07 18.50 -12.70
C MET A 208 -8.79 19.77 -12.25
N SER A 209 -9.90 19.56 -11.57
CA SER A 209 -10.56 20.57 -10.73
C SER A 209 -10.93 19.93 -9.39
N VAL A 210 -10.84 20.69 -8.31
CA VAL A 210 -11.24 20.27 -6.97
C VAL A 210 -12.72 20.59 -6.77
N TYR A 211 -13.46 19.63 -6.23
CA TYR A 211 -14.88 19.73 -5.93
C TYR A 211 -15.08 19.67 -4.41
N PHE A 212 -15.80 20.65 -3.86
CA PHE A 212 -16.16 20.71 -2.45
C PHE A 212 -17.63 21.10 -2.31
N GLY A 213 -18.49 20.12 -2.00
CA GLY A 213 -19.94 20.29 -2.15
C GLY A 213 -20.28 20.64 -3.60
N ASP A 214 -20.99 21.76 -3.78
CA ASP A 214 -21.37 22.30 -5.09
C ASP A 214 -20.33 23.25 -5.69
N ALA A 215 -19.30 23.62 -4.92
CA ALA A 215 -18.23 24.49 -5.41
C ALA A 215 -17.20 23.71 -6.24
N VAL A 216 -16.74 24.33 -7.33
CA VAL A 216 -15.73 23.78 -8.24
C VAL A 216 -14.60 24.78 -8.42
N SER A 217 -13.36 24.33 -8.22
CA SER A 217 -12.19 25.17 -8.47
C SER A 217 -11.99 25.45 -9.97
N ARG A 218 -11.14 26.42 -10.28
CA ARG A 218 -10.60 26.55 -11.65
C ARG A 218 -9.92 25.24 -12.08
N LYS A 219 -9.99 24.96 -13.37
CA LYS A 219 -9.29 23.84 -14.00
C LYS A 219 -7.79 24.12 -14.02
N VAL A 220 -7.00 23.15 -13.56
CA VAL A 220 -5.54 23.23 -13.47
C VAL A 220 -4.92 22.13 -14.31
N LYS A 221 -3.83 22.44 -15.04
CA LYS A 221 -3.03 21.44 -15.76
C LYS A 221 -2.11 20.69 -14.80
N ILE A 222 -1.92 19.40 -15.03
CA ILE A 222 -1.06 18.53 -14.23
C ILE A 222 0.15 18.14 -15.08
N SER A 223 1.35 18.44 -14.59
CA SER A 223 2.62 18.11 -15.24
C SER A 223 3.47 17.09 -14.49
N VAL A 224 3.05 16.67 -13.29
CA VAL A 224 3.73 15.69 -12.44
C VAL A 224 2.70 14.87 -11.67
N GLY A 225 3.12 13.70 -11.19
CA GLY A 225 2.31 12.82 -10.38
C GLY A 225 1.37 11.94 -11.20
N ALA A 226 0.84 10.91 -10.56
CA ALA A 226 -0.11 10.00 -11.19
C ALA A 226 -1.49 10.11 -10.50
N PRO A 227 -2.62 9.97 -11.21
CA PRO A 227 -3.94 10.16 -10.62
C PRO A 227 -4.20 9.19 -9.47
N GLN A 228 -4.46 9.72 -8.27
CA GLN A 228 -4.78 8.91 -7.11
C GLN A 228 -6.15 8.23 -7.30
N GLY A 229 -6.14 6.92 -7.54
CA GLY A 229 -7.33 6.11 -7.89
C GLY A 229 -7.26 5.42 -9.25
N SER A 230 -6.19 5.68 -10.03
CA SER A 230 -5.81 4.88 -11.20
C SER A 230 -5.04 3.62 -10.76
N ILE A 231 -5.33 2.48 -11.40
CA ILE A 231 -4.59 1.24 -11.14
C ILE A 231 -3.23 1.27 -11.85
N LEU A 232 -3.18 1.88 -13.04
CA LEU A 232 -1.94 2.05 -13.77
C LEU A 232 -0.98 2.99 -13.03
N ALA A 233 -1.48 4.06 -12.41
CA ALA A 233 -0.70 4.98 -11.58
C ALA A 233 0.11 4.25 -10.50
N ALA A 234 -0.51 3.28 -9.82
CA ALA A 234 0.13 2.48 -8.79
C ALA A 234 1.27 1.62 -9.35
N THR A 235 1.04 0.95 -10.48
CA THR A 235 2.06 0.15 -11.15
C THR A 235 3.20 1.03 -11.70
N LEU A 236 2.89 2.20 -12.25
CA LEU A 236 3.90 3.15 -12.73
C LEU A 236 4.73 3.72 -11.58
N PHE A 237 4.14 3.96 -10.40
CA PHE A 237 4.90 4.35 -9.21
C PHE A 237 5.89 3.25 -8.81
N ARG A 238 5.46 1.98 -8.80
CA ARG A 238 6.34 0.83 -8.54
C ARG A 238 7.52 0.80 -9.52
N LEU A 239 7.28 1.05 -10.80
CA LEU A 239 8.32 1.10 -11.84
C LEU A 239 9.21 2.34 -11.72
N HIS A 240 8.66 3.47 -11.26
CA HIS A 240 9.41 4.70 -11.00
C HIS A 240 10.47 4.49 -9.92
N VAL A 241 10.15 3.77 -8.84
CA VAL A 241 11.10 3.46 -7.76
C VAL A 241 11.80 2.10 -7.93
N TYR A 242 11.69 1.45 -9.10
CA TYR A 242 12.18 0.08 -9.33
C TYR A 242 13.67 -0.08 -9.03
N PHE A 243 14.50 0.88 -9.43
CA PHE A 243 15.95 0.80 -9.25
C PHE A 243 16.42 1.15 -7.84
N LEU A 244 15.54 1.66 -6.97
CA LEU A 244 15.90 2.14 -5.64
C LEU A 244 16.70 1.09 -4.83
N PRO A 245 16.28 -0.19 -4.73
CA PRO A 245 17.02 -1.16 -3.92
C PRO A 245 18.44 -1.44 -4.40
N LYS A 246 18.72 -1.30 -5.70
CA LYS A 246 20.07 -1.50 -6.25
C LYS A 246 21.09 -0.52 -5.67
N TYR A 247 20.65 0.68 -5.28
CA TYR A 247 21.54 1.68 -4.66
C TYR A 247 21.92 1.36 -3.22
N PHE A 248 21.20 0.44 -2.57
CA PHE A 248 21.34 0.09 -1.15
C PHE A 248 21.69 -1.39 -0.98
N ALA A 249 22.33 -2.03 -1.96
CA ALA A 249 22.63 -3.47 -1.94
C ALA A 249 23.45 -3.93 -0.70
N GLN A 250 24.14 -3.00 -0.04
CA GLN A 250 24.88 -3.22 1.21
C GLN A 250 24.02 -3.15 2.49
N PHE A 251 22.73 -2.81 2.36
CA PHE A 251 21.78 -2.67 3.45
C PHE A 251 20.54 -3.54 3.19
N THR A 252 19.80 -3.87 4.24
CA THR A 252 18.51 -4.54 4.09
C THR A 252 17.42 -3.49 3.90
N MET A 253 16.52 -3.70 2.93
CA MET A 253 15.46 -2.76 2.61
C MET A 253 14.08 -3.39 2.60
N HIS A 254 13.11 -2.63 3.09
CA HIS A 254 11.70 -2.98 3.07
C HIS A 254 10.92 -1.80 2.50
N LEU A 255 10.26 -2.05 1.38
CA LEU A 255 9.42 -1.10 0.67
C LEU A 255 7.96 -1.58 0.67
N PHE A 256 7.05 -0.66 0.93
CA PHE A 256 5.63 -0.84 0.68
C PHE A 256 5.07 0.45 0.09
N ALA A 257 4.90 0.47 -1.23
CA ALA A 257 4.62 1.68 -1.98
C ALA A 257 5.73 2.71 -1.71
N ASP A 258 5.38 3.85 -1.13
CA ASP A 258 6.26 4.94 -0.72
C ASP A 258 6.84 4.79 0.69
N ASP A 259 6.30 3.89 1.52
CA ASP A 259 6.87 3.60 2.84
C ASP A 259 8.20 2.83 2.67
N LEU A 260 9.29 3.42 3.16
CA LEU A 260 10.62 2.84 3.10
C LEU A 260 11.19 2.62 4.51
N ALA A 261 11.68 1.42 4.77
CA ALA A 261 12.52 1.11 5.91
C ALA A 261 13.88 0.56 5.44
N ILE A 262 14.97 1.17 5.91
CA ILE A 262 16.35 0.73 5.67
C ILE A 262 16.89 0.19 6.99
N ILE A 263 17.45 -1.02 6.97
CA ILE A 263 18.01 -1.69 8.14
C ILE A 263 19.53 -1.82 7.96
N ILE A 264 20.25 -1.35 8.97
CA ILE A 264 21.71 -1.38 9.05
C ILE A 264 22.09 -2.20 10.27
N TYR A 265 22.90 -3.24 10.09
CA TYR A 265 23.30 -4.14 11.18
C TYR A 265 24.66 -3.77 11.76
N GLY A 266 24.77 -3.83 13.09
CA GLY A 266 26.06 -3.92 13.76
C GLY A 266 26.77 -5.23 13.43
N ALA A 267 28.08 -5.23 13.65
CA ALA A 267 28.92 -6.43 13.54
C ALA A 267 28.71 -7.35 14.75
N LEU A 268 28.78 -8.67 14.54
CA LEU A 268 28.56 -9.70 15.57
C LEU A 268 29.62 -9.68 16.68
N GLU A 269 30.86 -9.35 16.35
CA GLU A 269 32.03 -9.53 17.23
C GLU A 269 32.55 -8.21 17.82
N LYS A 270 31.77 -7.14 17.72
CA LYS A 270 32.14 -5.82 18.24
C LYS A 270 31.43 -5.52 19.56
N ARG A 271 32.06 -4.67 20.38
CA ARG A 271 31.38 -4.09 21.55
C ARG A 271 30.22 -3.23 21.07
N PHE A 272 29.19 -3.10 21.91
CA PHE A 272 28.02 -2.30 21.58
C PHE A 272 28.36 -0.83 21.26
N SER A 273 29.33 -0.24 21.99
CA SER A 273 29.85 1.11 21.74
C SER A 273 30.45 1.25 20.34
N ASP A 274 31.25 0.28 19.91
CA ASP A 274 31.93 0.30 18.62
C ASP A 274 30.93 0.11 17.48
N ASN A 275 29.92 -0.73 17.71
CA ASN A 275 28.78 -0.88 16.82
C ASN A 275 27.97 0.40 16.70
N THR A 276 27.82 1.18 17.78
CA THR A 276 27.09 2.46 17.75
C THR A 276 27.78 3.44 16.80
N ILE A 277 29.10 3.58 16.89
CA ILE A 277 29.90 4.43 15.99
C ILE A 277 29.82 3.93 14.54
N GLN A 278 29.91 2.61 14.33
CA GLN A 278 29.78 2.03 12.99
C GLN A 278 28.40 2.32 12.38
N LEU A 279 27.33 2.14 13.16
CA LEU A 279 25.95 2.38 12.71
C LEU A 279 25.75 3.85 12.31
N GLU A 280 26.32 4.79 13.06
CA GLU A 280 26.32 6.22 12.71
C GLU A 280 26.97 6.49 11.35
N MET A 281 28.17 5.96 11.14
CA MET A 281 28.88 6.09 9.85
C MET A 281 28.10 5.48 8.69
N GLN A 282 27.52 4.29 8.89
CA GLN A 282 26.73 3.60 7.86
C GLN A 282 25.40 4.30 7.59
N ALA A 283 24.76 4.87 8.60
CA ALA A 283 23.54 5.67 8.45
C ALA A 283 23.79 6.90 7.58
N LYS A 284 24.93 7.58 7.78
CA LYS A 284 25.34 8.70 6.94
C LYS A 284 25.46 8.29 5.48
N ILE A 285 26.14 7.18 5.19
CA ILE A 285 26.26 6.64 3.82
C ILE A 285 24.88 6.32 3.22
N ALA A 286 24.01 5.65 3.97
CA ALA A 286 22.66 5.32 3.52
C ALA A 286 21.84 6.57 3.19
N LEU A 287 21.95 7.61 4.02
CA LEU A 287 21.25 8.88 3.85
C LEU A 287 21.79 9.71 2.68
N GLU A 288 23.10 9.68 2.42
CA GLU A 288 23.72 10.29 1.23
C GLU A 288 23.25 9.61 -0.07
N ILE A 289 23.15 8.28 -0.07
CA ILE A 289 22.59 7.52 -1.19
C ILE A 289 21.11 7.88 -1.40
N LEU A 290 20.34 7.95 -0.30
CA LEU A 290 18.94 8.34 -0.34
C LEU A 290 18.75 9.75 -0.90
N GLU A 291 19.58 10.71 -0.49
CA GLU A 291 19.55 12.08 -0.99
C GLU A 291 19.79 12.12 -2.49
N LYS A 292 20.85 11.45 -2.98
CA LYS A 292 21.17 11.39 -4.40
C LYS A 292 20.02 10.77 -5.21
N PHE A 293 19.40 9.70 -4.71
CA PHE A 293 18.24 9.10 -5.38
C PHE A 293 17.03 10.04 -5.39
N ALA A 294 16.72 10.63 -4.24
CA ALA A 294 15.61 11.57 -4.07
C ALA A 294 15.73 12.78 -5.01
N ASP A 295 16.93 13.34 -5.15
CA ASP A 295 17.17 14.49 -6.03
C ASP A 295 17.05 14.10 -7.51
N ASN A 296 17.57 12.93 -7.91
CA ASN A 296 17.46 12.43 -9.28
C ASN A 296 16.00 12.13 -9.69
N MET A 297 15.17 11.70 -8.74
CA MET A 297 13.76 11.35 -8.98
C MET A 297 12.79 12.50 -8.67
N ILE A 298 13.27 13.63 -8.13
CA ILE A 298 12.44 14.74 -7.62
C ILE A 298 11.45 14.23 -6.55
N LEU A 299 11.93 13.37 -5.66
CA LEU A 299 11.17 12.71 -4.61
C LEU A 299 11.72 13.09 -3.22
N PRO A 300 11.45 14.31 -2.72
CA PRO A 300 12.03 14.81 -1.49
C PRO A 300 11.57 14.02 -0.26
N VAL A 301 12.52 13.79 0.66
CA VAL A 301 12.29 13.14 1.95
C VAL A 301 11.66 14.12 2.94
N ASN A 302 10.65 13.64 3.65
CA ASN A 302 9.99 14.37 4.73
C ASN A 302 10.73 14.15 6.05
N VAL A 303 11.77 14.95 6.30
CA VAL A 303 12.65 14.82 7.48
C VAL A 303 11.87 14.80 8.80
N SER A 304 10.79 15.57 8.91
CA SER A 304 9.97 15.64 10.13
C SER A 304 9.26 14.32 10.49
N LYS A 305 8.93 13.52 9.48
CA LYS A 305 8.27 12.21 9.63
C LYS A 305 9.22 11.03 9.50
N THR A 306 10.39 11.24 8.92
CA THR A 306 11.47 10.26 8.97
C THR A 306 11.92 10.06 10.42
N LYS A 307 12.04 8.80 10.84
CA LYS A 307 12.43 8.43 12.22
C LYS A 307 13.49 7.36 12.19
N ALA A 308 14.34 7.35 13.22
CA ALA A 308 15.31 6.31 13.47
C ALA A 308 14.85 5.43 14.64
N MET A 309 15.18 4.14 14.61
CA MET A 309 14.97 3.22 15.72
C MET A 309 16.18 2.32 15.87
N LEU A 310 16.76 2.28 17.07
CA LEU A 310 17.78 1.30 17.40
C LEU A 310 17.11 0.06 17.98
N VAL A 311 17.22 -1.08 17.32
CA VAL A 311 16.83 -2.38 17.82
C VAL A 311 18.01 -3.04 18.52
N HIS A 312 17.83 -3.49 19.77
CA HIS A 312 18.92 -3.98 20.61
C HIS A 312 18.42 -4.84 21.77
N ASN A 313 19.28 -5.69 22.35
CA ASN A 313 18.98 -6.47 23.55
C ASN A 313 19.54 -5.86 24.86
N VAL A 314 20.41 -4.85 24.80
CA VAL A 314 21.03 -4.23 26.00
C VAL A 314 20.10 -3.28 26.78
N VAL A 315 20.39 -3.03 28.07
CA VAL A 315 19.69 -2.02 28.88
C VAL A 315 20.30 -0.64 28.59
N ALA A 316 19.46 0.38 28.39
CA ALA A 316 19.88 1.77 28.18
C ALA A 316 21.02 1.94 27.15
N PRO A 317 20.78 1.63 25.85
CA PRO A 317 21.81 1.71 24.83
C PRO A 317 22.23 3.18 24.61
N GLN A 318 23.50 3.37 24.27
CA GLN A 318 23.91 4.61 23.62
C GLN A 318 23.32 4.63 22.21
N LEU A 319 22.72 5.77 21.82
CA LEU A 319 22.16 5.95 20.48
C LEU A 319 23.20 6.58 19.54
N PRO A 320 23.29 6.14 18.27
CA PRO A 320 24.09 6.84 17.28
C PRO A 320 23.46 8.18 16.92
N VAL A 321 24.27 9.15 16.51
CA VAL A 321 23.76 10.41 15.97
C VAL A 321 23.46 10.20 14.48
N VAL A 322 22.21 10.44 14.07
CA VAL A 322 21.81 10.27 12.68
C VAL A 322 21.35 11.63 12.17
N GLU A 323 22.02 12.15 11.14
CA GLU A 323 21.73 13.46 10.56
C GLU A 323 21.40 13.35 9.07
N TYR A 324 20.36 14.06 8.64
CA TYR A 324 20.01 14.24 7.24
C TYR A 324 19.88 15.73 6.94
N LYS A 325 20.65 16.25 5.97
CA LYS A 325 20.67 17.68 5.61
C LYS A 325 20.86 18.60 6.84
N ARG A 326 21.77 18.24 7.75
CA ARG A 326 22.08 18.95 9.02
C ARG A 326 20.94 18.97 10.05
N ILE A 327 19.93 18.13 9.86
CA ILE A 327 18.84 17.94 10.82
C ILE A 327 19.01 16.56 11.46
N VAL A 328 19.09 16.53 12.80
CA VAL A 328 19.14 15.28 13.56
C VAL A 328 17.81 14.56 13.43
N ILE A 329 17.85 13.31 12.98
CA ILE A 329 16.68 12.43 12.89
C ILE A 329 16.32 11.96 14.29
N GLU A 330 15.05 12.13 14.65
CA GLU A 330 14.53 11.70 15.95
C GLU A 330 14.56 10.17 16.09
N PHE A 331 15.09 9.71 17.22
CA PHE A 331 15.02 8.30 17.64
C PHE A 331 13.72 8.02 18.36
N VAL A 332 13.03 6.94 17.96
CA VAL A 332 11.77 6.50 18.56
C VAL A 332 11.88 5.10 19.12
N LEU A 333 11.24 4.87 20.27
CA LEU A 333 11.16 3.54 20.88
C LEU A 333 10.00 2.69 20.31
N ILE A 334 9.00 3.37 19.74
CA ILE A 334 7.81 2.77 19.13
C ILE A 334 7.54 3.52 17.82
N PHE A 335 7.39 2.80 16.71
CA PHE A 335 7.04 3.37 15.42
C PHE A 335 5.90 2.59 14.78
N LYS A 336 4.91 3.29 14.22
CA LYS A 336 3.77 2.67 13.53
C LYS A 336 4.13 2.47 12.06
N TYR A 337 4.65 1.31 11.73
CA TYR A 337 4.99 0.92 10.35
C TYR A 337 3.88 0.05 9.77
N LEU A 338 3.31 0.46 8.63
CA LEU A 338 2.23 -0.29 7.95
C LEU A 338 1.06 -0.67 8.87
N GLY A 339 0.73 0.21 9.82
CA GLY A 339 -0.37 0.01 10.76
C GLY A 339 -0.05 -0.90 11.96
N ILE A 340 1.20 -1.31 12.16
CA ILE A 340 1.68 -2.11 13.28
C ILE A 340 2.71 -1.31 14.09
N GLU A 341 2.56 -1.28 15.41
CA GLU A 341 3.51 -0.66 16.33
C GLU A 341 4.73 -1.58 16.54
N ILE A 342 5.85 -1.20 15.93
CA ILE A 342 7.15 -1.86 16.09
C ILE A 342 7.89 -1.21 17.23
N ARG A 343 8.57 -2.00 18.07
CA ARG A 343 9.34 -1.52 19.21
C ARG A 343 10.82 -1.81 19.06
N ALA A 344 11.66 -0.98 19.67
CA ALA A 344 13.11 -1.20 19.77
C ALA A 344 13.50 -2.57 20.36
N LYS A 345 12.62 -3.16 21.18
CA LYS A 345 12.78 -4.50 21.78
C LYS A 345 12.01 -5.61 21.04
N LEU A 346 11.38 -5.30 19.91
CA LEU A 346 10.46 -6.15 19.12
C LEU A 346 9.36 -6.85 19.96
N GLY A 347 8.93 -6.23 21.06
CA GLY A 347 7.84 -6.74 21.89
C GLY A 347 6.46 -6.37 21.34
N TRP A 348 5.53 -7.32 21.32
CA TRP A 348 4.21 -7.17 20.69
C TRP A 348 3.08 -6.70 21.62
N GLY A 349 3.34 -6.58 22.92
CA GLY A 349 2.29 -6.31 23.91
C GLY A 349 1.44 -5.06 23.62
N ILE A 350 2.06 -3.95 23.22
CA ILE A 350 1.35 -2.69 22.92
C ILE A 350 0.46 -2.85 21.68
N TYR A 351 0.98 -3.45 20.61
CA TYR A 351 0.21 -3.73 19.40
C TYR A 351 -1.02 -4.60 19.69
N ILE A 352 -0.83 -5.67 20.46
CA ILE A 352 -1.92 -6.58 20.85
C ILE A 352 -2.95 -5.85 21.71
N GLN A 353 -2.52 -5.08 22.73
CA GLN A 353 -3.42 -4.30 23.58
C GLN A 353 -4.25 -3.31 22.77
N ASN A 354 -3.63 -2.56 21.85
CA ASN A 354 -4.33 -1.61 20.97
C ASN A 354 -5.35 -2.33 20.07
N ARG A 355 -5.00 -3.49 19.51
CA ARG A 355 -5.92 -4.28 18.68
C ARG A 355 -7.07 -4.87 19.47
N VAL A 356 -6.80 -5.41 20.66
CA VAL A 356 -7.83 -5.92 21.58
C VAL A 356 -8.79 -4.80 22.00
N ALA A 357 -8.28 -3.59 22.26
CA ALA A 357 -9.13 -2.43 22.58
C ALA A 357 -10.09 -2.09 21.43
N ILE A 358 -9.60 -2.09 20.17
CA ILE A 358 -10.45 -1.89 18.99
C ILE A 358 -11.52 -2.97 18.89
N ILE A 359 -11.15 -4.25 19.06
CA ILE A 359 -12.10 -5.38 19.01
C ILE A 359 -13.17 -5.24 20.09
N ARG A 360 -12.79 -4.86 21.32
CA ARG A 360 -13.73 -4.64 22.42
C ARG A 360 -14.71 -3.50 22.13
N ASN A 361 -14.26 -2.42 21.50
CA ASN A 361 -15.14 -1.34 21.06
C ASN A 361 -16.14 -1.81 19.99
N VAL A 362 -15.69 -2.65 19.04
CA VAL A 362 -16.58 -3.29 18.06
C VAL A 362 -17.60 -4.18 18.77
N TYR A 363 -17.20 -4.96 19.77
CA TYR A 363 -18.12 -5.77 20.56
C TYR A 363 -19.15 -4.94 21.32
N ALA A 364 -18.76 -3.80 21.88
CA ALA A 364 -19.70 -2.88 22.53
C ALA A 364 -20.77 -2.40 21.54
N ALA A 365 -20.37 -1.99 20.33
CA ALA A 365 -21.31 -1.59 19.28
C ALA A 365 -22.21 -2.75 18.82
N LEU A 366 -21.65 -3.95 18.63
CA LEU A 366 -22.41 -5.14 18.27
C LEU A 366 -23.42 -5.53 19.35
N ARG A 367 -23.06 -5.43 20.65
CA ARG A 367 -23.99 -5.68 21.75
C ARG A 367 -25.20 -4.78 21.68
N ILE A 368 -24.99 -3.48 21.44
CA ILE A 368 -26.09 -2.51 21.28
C ILE A 368 -27.00 -2.93 20.12
N LEU A 369 -26.42 -3.27 18.97
CA LEU A 369 -27.19 -3.74 17.81
C LEU A 369 -27.92 -5.06 18.07
N PHE A 370 -27.33 -5.97 18.85
CA PHE A 370 -27.88 -7.28 19.12
C PHE A 370 -29.06 -7.24 20.09
N TYR A 371 -29.25 -6.17 20.88
CA TYR A 371 -30.49 -5.96 21.62
C TYR A 371 -31.70 -5.81 20.69
N SER A 372 -31.50 -5.25 19.49
CA SER A 372 -32.55 -5.03 18.50
C SER A 372 -32.75 -6.22 17.54
N ILE A 373 -31.95 -7.29 17.69
CA ILE A 373 -32.00 -8.49 16.85
C ILE A 373 -32.49 -9.65 17.71
N SER A 374 -33.41 -10.45 17.19
CA SER A 374 -33.91 -11.63 17.91
C SER A 374 -32.77 -12.55 18.34
N ARG A 375 -32.83 -13.06 19.58
CA ARG A 375 -31.86 -14.06 20.08
C ARG A 375 -31.81 -15.33 19.22
N LYS A 376 -32.84 -15.60 18.41
CA LYS A 376 -32.91 -16.75 17.49
C LYS A 376 -32.19 -16.50 16.16
N ASP A 377 -31.87 -15.26 15.80
CA ASP A 377 -31.23 -14.89 14.52
C ASP A 377 -29.70 -14.98 14.57
N GLU A 378 -29.16 -16.16 14.90
CA GLU A 378 -27.72 -16.44 14.89
C GLU A 378 -27.06 -16.02 13.57
N LYS A 379 -27.72 -16.29 12.44
CA LYS A 379 -27.18 -16.00 11.10
C LYS A 379 -26.86 -14.53 10.89
N ILE A 380 -27.71 -13.61 11.39
CA ILE A 380 -27.50 -12.18 11.24
C ILE A 380 -26.34 -11.72 12.13
N ARG A 381 -26.34 -12.16 13.39
CA ARG A 381 -25.26 -11.84 14.34
C ARG A 381 -23.90 -12.35 13.87
N ARG A 382 -23.86 -13.57 13.32
CA ARG A 382 -22.66 -14.15 12.71
C ARG A 382 -22.18 -13.30 11.53
N LYS A 383 -23.07 -12.89 10.61
CA LYS A 383 -22.69 -12.00 9.49
C LYS A 383 -22.11 -10.68 9.98
N LEU A 384 -22.71 -10.07 11.00
CA LEU A 384 -22.22 -8.81 11.58
C LEU A 384 -20.85 -8.99 12.25
N PHE A 385 -20.65 -10.08 13.00
CA PHE A 385 -19.35 -10.41 13.58
C PHE A 385 -18.27 -10.61 12.50
N LEU A 386 -18.57 -11.40 11.46
CA LEU A 386 -17.64 -11.66 10.35
C LEU A 386 -17.30 -10.37 9.57
N ALA A 387 -18.24 -9.42 9.49
CA ALA A 387 -18.04 -8.16 8.78
C ALA A 387 -17.23 -7.14 9.59
N PHE A 388 -17.45 -7.05 10.91
CA PHE A 388 -16.91 -5.96 11.73
C PHE A 388 -15.81 -6.39 12.71
N ALA A 389 -15.89 -7.58 13.29
CA ALA A 389 -14.93 -8.03 14.30
C ALA A 389 -13.82 -8.90 13.70
N LEU A 390 -14.18 -9.89 12.88
CA LEU A 390 -13.22 -10.84 12.31
C LEU A 390 -12.05 -10.18 11.56
N PRO A 391 -12.23 -9.10 10.77
CA PRO A 391 -11.11 -8.45 10.07
C PRO A 391 -9.98 -7.99 11.01
N HIS A 392 -10.30 -7.63 12.26
CA HIS A 392 -9.30 -7.25 13.24
C HIS A 392 -8.48 -8.44 13.75
N PHE A 393 -9.07 -9.64 13.83
CA PHE A 393 -8.34 -10.88 14.16
C PHE A 393 -7.46 -11.34 12.99
N ILE A 394 -7.98 -11.27 11.76
CA ILE A 394 -7.19 -11.60 10.55
C ILE A 394 -5.93 -10.74 10.47
N TRP A 395 -5.99 -9.49 10.94
CA TRP A 395 -4.84 -8.61 11.00
C TRP A 395 -3.76 -9.09 12.00
N LEU A 396 -4.16 -9.73 13.10
CA LEU A 396 -3.25 -10.30 14.09
C LEU A 396 -2.61 -11.62 13.61
N PHE A 397 -3.28 -12.38 12.74
CA PHE A 397 -2.76 -13.67 12.24
C PHE A 397 -1.42 -13.55 11.52
N ALA A 398 -1.21 -12.44 10.83
CA ALA A 398 0.04 -12.13 10.12
C ALA A 398 1.28 -12.17 11.03
N THR A 399 1.11 -11.86 12.30
CA THR A 399 2.21 -11.76 13.28
C THR A 399 2.05 -12.77 14.42
N TRP A 400 1.08 -13.68 14.31
CA TRP A 400 0.71 -14.61 15.38
C TRP A 400 1.88 -15.43 15.89
N PHE A 401 2.74 -15.89 14.99
CA PHE A 401 3.88 -16.74 15.31
C PHE A 401 5.01 -16.00 16.04
N PHE A 402 4.94 -14.67 16.15
CA PHE A 402 5.85 -13.87 16.97
C PHE A 402 5.32 -13.62 18.40
N PHE A 403 4.08 -14.01 18.69
CA PHE A 403 3.46 -13.77 19.99
C PHE A 403 3.81 -14.87 20.99
N THR A 404 3.91 -14.49 22.27
CA THR A 404 4.06 -15.47 23.36
C THR A 404 2.78 -16.30 23.55
N VAL A 405 2.86 -17.41 24.26
CA VAL A 405 1.69 -18.27 24.52
C VAL A 405 0.59 -17.47 25.24
N GLU A 406 0.96 -16.70 26.27
CA GLU A 406 0.00 -15.90 27.04
C GLU A 406 -0.69 -14.83 26.18
N GLN A 407 0.02 -14.28 25.20
CA GLN A 407 -0.52 -13.33 24.24
C GLN A 407 -1.49 -13.98 23.26
N GLN A 408 -1.19 -15.19 22.81
CA GLN A 408 -2.07 -15.98 21.96
C GLN A 408 -3.35 -16.36 22.71
N ASP A 409 -3.24 -16.82 23.95
CA ASP A 409 -4.35 -17.16 24.84
C ASP A 409 -5.27 -15.95 25.10
N LEU A 410 -4.68 -14.76 25.31
CA LEU A 410 -5.46 -13.53 25.44
C LEU A 410 -6.30 -13.25 24.19
N ILE A 411 -5.72 -13.38 23.00
CA ILE A 411 -6.43 -13.10 21.75
C ILE A 411 -7.52 -14.16 21.52
N GLU A 412 -7.25 -15.43 21.82
CA GLU A 412 -8.23 -16.50 21.75
C GLU A 412 -9.39 -16.26 22.73
N HIS A 413 -9.11 -15.90 23.97
CA HIS A 413 -10.14 -15.54 24.95
C HIS A 413 -11.03 -14.38 24.47
N VAL A 414 -10.44 -13.36 23.84
CA VAL A 414 -11.19 -12.24 23.26
C VAL A 414 -12.06 -12.72 22.09
N TYR A 415 -11.54 -13.59 21.21
CA TYR A 415 -12.32 -14.18 20.13
C TYR A 415 -13.51 -15.00 20.66
N MET A 416 -13.29 -15.81 21.69
CA MET A 416 -14.31 -16.60 22.36
C MET A 416 -15.42 -15.72 22.95
N THR A 417 -15.06 -14.57 23.52
CA THR A 417 -16.04 -13.55 23.96
C THR A 417 -16.94 -13.09 22.81
N GLY A 418 -16.38 -12.96 21.61
CA GLY A 418 -17.12 -12.64 20.39
C GLY A 418 -18.12 -13.72 19.98
N LEU A 419 -17.71 -14.98 20.03
CA LEU A 419 -18.60 -16.12 19.74
C LEU A 419 -19.79 -16.16 20.71
N ARG A 420 -19.59 -15.86 22.01
CA ARG A 420 -20.69 -15.75 22.97
C ARG A 420 -21.76 -14.74 22.55
N LEU A 421 -21.36 -13.64 21.92
CA LEU A 421 -22.29 -12.64 21.38
C LEU A 421 -23.10 -13.17 20.20
N ILE A 422 -22.49 -13.98 19.33
CA ILE A 422 -23.17 -14.59 18.18
C ILE A 422 -24.25 -15.57 18.63
N TYR A 423 -23.96 -16.33 19.70
CA TYR A 423 -24.83 -17.38 20.22
C TYR A 423 -25.77 -16.92 21.35
N ALA A 424 -25.64 -15.67 21.83
CA ALA A 424 -26.37 -15.14 23.00
C ALA A 424 -26.29 -16.04 24.24
N LEU A 425 -25.07 -16.46 24.58
CA LEU A 425 -24.82 -17.34 25.72
C LEU A 425 -24.63 -16.51 27.01
N GLU A 426 -25.39 -16.84 28.04
CA GLU A 426 -25.43 -16.10 29.31
C GLU A 426 -24.23 -16.45 30.22
N GLY A 427 -23.75 -17.70 30.20
CA GLY A 427 -22.60 -18.20 30.97
C GLY A 427 -21.40 -18.69 30.14
N TRP A 428 -20.31 -19.08 30.82
CA TRP A 428 -19.14 -19.73 30.19
C TRP A 428 -19.30 -21.26 30.08
N ASP A 429 -20.14 -21.89 30.91
CA ASP A 429 -20.32 -23.34 30.93
C ASP A 429 -21.09 -23.87 29.69
N ASP A 430 -22.11 -23.14 29.23
CA ASP A 430 -22.81 -23.42 27.96
C ASP A 430 -21.92 -23.20 26.72
N PHE A 431 -20.86 -22.40 26.86
CA PHE A 431 -19.97 -22.00 25.77
C PHE A 431 -18.91 -23.05 25.46
N THR A 432 -18.32 -23.66 26.49
CA THR A 432 -17.30 -24.71 26.34
C THR A 432 -17.86 -25.92 25.57
N THR A 433 -19.10 -26.30 25.86
CA THR A 433 -19.81 -27.39 25.17
C THR A 433 -20.12 -27.08 23.70
N LEU A 434 -20.45 -25.82 23.37
CA LEU A 434 -20.72 -25.40 21.98
C LEU A 434 -19.44 -25.27 21.14
N VAL A 435 -18.35 -24.75 21.72
CA VAL A 435 -17.06 -24.59 21.04
C VAL A 435 -16.39 -25.94 20.79
N LEU A 436 -16.45 -26.86 21.76
CA LEU A 436 -15.93 -28.23 21.60
C LEU A 436 -16.78 -29.07 20.63
N SER A 437 -18.11 -28.90 20.61
CA SER A 437 -19.00 -29.67 19.71
C SER A 437 -19.06 -29.15 18.27
N ARG A 438 -18.66 -27.89 18.02
CA ARG A 438 -18.65 -27.26 16.67
C ARG A 438 -17.25 -26.86 16.19
N GLU A 439 -16.20 -27.14 16.96
CA GLU A 439 -14.79 -26.93 16.63
C GLU A 439 -14.46 -25.49 16.13
N LEU A 440 -14.99 -24.47 16.81
CA LEU A 440 -14.92 -23.06 16.39
C LEU A 440 -13.71 -22.29 16.93
N SER A 441 -12.57 -22.94 17.18
CA SER A 441 -11.40 -22.23 17.74
C SER A 441 -10.79 -21.25 16.74
N LEU A 442 -10.23 -20.16 17.26
CA LEU A 442 -9.51 -19.18 16.43
C LEU A 442 -8.32 -19.85 15.73
N PHE A 443 -7.69 -20.81 16.42
CA PHE A 443 -6.59 -21.61 15.89
C PHE A 443 -7.02 -22.39 14.65
N ARG A 444 -8.16 -23.09 14.65
CA ARG A 444 -8.62 -23.84 13.47
C ARG A 444 -8.99 -22.93 12.30
N PHE A 445 -9.66 -21.82 12.60
CA PHE A 445 -10.01 -20.81 11.58
C PHE A 445 -8.78 -20.20 10.88
N LYS A 446 -7.65 -20.10 11.60
CA LYS A 446 -6.36 -19.71 11.03
C LYS A 446 -5.85 -20.71 9.98
N TYR A 447 -5.99 -22.02 10.22
CA TYR A 447 -5.52 -23.07 9.28
C TYR A 447 -6.46 -23.30 8.09
N GLU A 448 -7.74 -22.95 8.18
CA GLU A 448 -8.66 -23.05 7.04
C GLU A 448 -8.56 -21.85 6.06
N LEU A 449 -7.90 -20.77 6.48
CA LEU A 449 -7.74 -19.53 5.68
C LEU A 449 -6.34 -19.31 5.10
N LEU A 450 -5.34 -20.06 5.58
CA LEU A 450 -3.97 -20.11 5.05
C LEU A 450 -3.88 -21.26 4.05
#